data_AF-A0A2V8EXL7-F1
#
_entry.id   AF-A0A2V8EXL7-F1
#
_cell.length_a   1.000
_cell.length_b   1.000
_cell.length_c   1.000
_cell.angle_alpha   90.00
_cell.angle_beta   90.00
_cell.angle_gamma   90.00
#
_symmetry.space_group_name_H-M   'P 1'
#
loop_
_entity.id
_entity.type
_entity.pdbx_description
1 polymer ?
#
loop_
_entity_poly.entity_id
_entity_poly.type
_entity_poly.pdbx_seq_one_letter_code
_entity_poly.pdbx_strand_id
1 'polypeptide(L)'
;MGSFARIFTSNLLGELKFGYSHFDWKNLLSVPALASTPNYVFPNLTVGQPRNYPQEFFQNTFTLRYDLTAHKSKHDMKLGGEFLRWHDTGQWQLLSRGEFIFNTSPADLARRFPAAAWDDPTKWDLSGLDASVQRFDQNFGDWTIDIPRPTWAIWFGDTWSASDRLTLNGGVRWDDDLGAIDPPFVNQPATFNPSGRTPVDSAGITPGGTLYQTGLRDHNNVAPRVGFTYNVTEQQDFVVRGGTGFYYSIPDSNTTFSQQSFNGARILVNSFPNDRLPGFIVDPTRGKTGADFVAGKYPLPAQNPRVIAHDYKMPYTWQSVLGFQKQLGAVMSVESDLTYWNAHNLGNQLDLNLLFNPATGYPVNPNTLRADPKFTQIQFLESHGQADLASIASGFTRRFRNNFQANVTYTLMLFAHDDTTGFQTQPNNQFDRTADWARSTEFQRHTLRASGIYRLPWDLSVSGAYFFGSGNYYATTIGLNPFGTGAGPNRYNSGAALTIPAAVAHRYDGPTVIATGEVAPRDALKGQPLHKVDVRMTKDIRLGALKLTGIAEVFNVFNHANFGAYNGTINTTTFGEPRQNAVNSYFPRTAQFAFRIAF
;
A
#
# COMPACT_ATOMS: atom_id res chain seq x y z
N MET A 1 10.19 22.73 -17.08
CA MET A 1 9.29 23.55 -16.23
C MET A 1 9.67 25.01 -16.39
N GLY A 2 8.71 25.92 -16.24
CA GLY A 2 8.93 27.36 -16.28
C GLY A 2 8.06 28.08 -15.25
N SER A 3 8.50 29.27 -14.86
CA SER A 3 7.75 30.13 -13.94
C SER A 3 7.86 31.58 -14.39
N PHE A 4 6.76 32.29 -14.35
CA PHE A 4 6.67 33.73 -14.55
C PHE A 4 6.13 34.37 -13.28
N ALA A 5 6.80 35.41 -12.79
CA ALA A 5 6.37 36.15 -11.62
C ALA A 5 6.19 37.62 -12.01
N ARG A 6 5.10 38.23 -11.53
CA ARG A 6 4.82 39.65 -11.70
C ARG A 6 4.46 40.27 -10.37
N ILE A 7 5.23 41.28 -9.98
CA ILE A 7 4.90 42.19 -8.90
C ILE A 7 3.95 43.24 -9.48
N PHE A 8 2.69 43.24 -9.05
CA PHE A 8 1.69 44.22 -9.50
C PHE A 8 1.78 45.52 -8.70
N THR A 9 2.04 45.39 -7.41
CA THR A 9 2.29 46.47 -6.45
C THR A 9 3.33 45.99 -5.43
N SER A 10 3.82 46.86 -4.56
CA SER A 10 4.75 46.49 -3.48
C SER A 10 4.23 45.41 -2.53
N ASN A 11 2.93 45.13 -2.56
CA ASN A 11 2.25 44.20 -1.68
C ASN A 11 1.38 43.15 -2.41
N LEU A 12 1.53 43.02 -3.73
CA LEU A 12 0.79 42.05 -4.54
C LEU A 12 1.70 41.38 -5.57
N LEU A 13 1.86 40.05 -5.44
CA LEU A 13 2.67 39.20 -6.31
C LEU A 13 1.79 38.13 -6.96
N GLY A 14 1.82 38.04 -8.28
CA GLY A 14 1.29 36.89 -9.03
C GLY A 14 2.41 36.01 -9.55
N GLU A 15 2.26 34.69 -9.42
CA GLU A 15 3.16 33.69 -9.96
C GLU A 15 2.37 32.70 -10.82
N LEU A 16 2.79 32.55 -12.07
CA LEU A 16 2.34 31.50 -12.97
C LEU A 16 3.46 30.45 -13.09
N LYS A 17 3.12 29.18 -12.84
CA LYS A 17 4.04 28.05 -12.95
C LYS A 17 3.45 27.05 -13.92
N PHE A 18 4.29 26.52 -14.80
CA PHE A 18 3.87 25.47 -15.72
C PHE A 18 4.97 24.43 -15.90
N GLY A 19 4.56 23.21 -16.15
CA GLY A 19 5.46 22.08 -16.20
C GLY A 19 4.93 20.98 -17.09
N TYR A 20 5.87 20.16 -17.53
CA TYR A 20 5.59 18.86 -18.08
C TYR A 20 6.59 17.91 -17.43
N SER A 21 6.08 16.78 -16.95
CA SER A 21 6.90 15.65 -16.52
C SER A 21 6.48 14.41 -17.30
N HIS A 22 7.47 13.66 -17.74
CA HIS A 22 7.32 12.32 -18.26
C HIS A 22 8.01 11.38 -17.28
N PHE A 23 7.30 10.36 -16.86
CA PHE A 23 7.85 9.25 -16.09
C PHE A 23 7.52 7.97 -16.82
N ASP A 24 8.53 7.15 -17.10
CA ASP A 24 8.36 5.82 -17.66
C ASP A 24 9.01 4.79 -16.74
N TRP A 25 8.33 3.65 -16.60
CA TRP A 25 8.94 2.49 -15.97
C TRP A 25 8.46 1.23 -16.63
N LYS A 26 9.33 0.23 -16.64
CA LYS A 26 9.08 -1.04 -17.29
C LYS A 26 9.62 -2.19 -16.48
N ASN A 27 8.78 -3.20 -16.34
CA ASN A 27 9.11 -4.51 -15.82
C ASN A 27 9.10 -5.48 -17.01
N LEU A 28 10.27 -5.62 -17.64
CA LEU A 28 10.44 -6.49 -18.79
C LEU A 28 10.82 -7.90 -18.35
N LEU A 29 10.62 -8.85 -19.27
CA LEU A 29 11.17 -10.19 -19.13
C LEU A 29 12.70 -10.11 -19.21
N SER A 30 13.37 -10.49 -18.14
CA SER A 30 14.83 -10.41 -18.00
C SER A 30 15.55 -11.57 -18.68
N VAL A 31 14.86 -12.68 -18.93
CA VAL A 31 15.40 -13.89 -19.55
C VAL A 31 14.73 -14.09 -20.93
N PRO A 32 15.41 -13.73 -22.03
CA PRO A 32 14.85 -13.84 -23.38
C PRO A 32 14.45 -15.28 -23.76
N ALA A 33 15.20 -16.28 -23.30
CA ALA A 33 14.91 -17.69 -23.56
C ALA A 33 13.56 -18.14 -22.98
N LEU A 34 13.04 -17.44 -21.98
CA LEU A 34 11.76 -17.71 -21.32
C LEU A 34 10.63 -16.78 -21.79
N ALA A 35 10.81 -16.01 -22.88
CA ALA A 35 9.87 -14.98 -23.30
C ALA A 35 8.49 -15.52 -23.75
N SER A 36 8.44 -16.77 -24.22
CA SER A 36 7.21 -17.45 -24.65
C SER A 36 6.84 -18.63 -23.74
N THR A 37 7.56 -18.80 -22.62
CA THR A 37 7.37 -19.94 -21.72
C THR A 37 6.30 -19.61 -20.68
N PRO A 38 5.32 -20.52 -20.45
CA PRO A 38 4.39 -20.37 -19.34
C PRO A 38 5.11 -20.59 -18.01
N ASN A 39 4.46 -20.20 -16.92
CA ASN A 39 4.95 -20.56 -15.59
C ASN A 39 4.53 -21.98 -15.20
N TYR A 40 5.36 -22.67 -14.44
CA TYR A 40 5.06 -23.98 -13.86
C TYR A 40 5.00 -23.83 -12.34
N VAL A 41 3.78 -23.80 -11.80
CA VAL A 41 3.49 -23.51 -10.40
C VAL A 41 3.20 -24.80 -9.64
N PHE A 42 4.23 -25.36 -9.02
CA PHE A 42 4.14 -26.48 -8.10
C PHE A 42 3.83 -26.00 -6.67
N PRO A 43 3.27 -26.87 -5.80
CA PRO A 43 3.00 -26.52 -4.40
C PRO A 43 4.18 -25.88 -3.63
N ASN A 44 5.42 -26.20 -3.99
CA ASN A 44 6.63 -25.74 -3.30
C ASN A 44 7.65 -25.04 -4.21
N LEU A 45 7.35 -24.84 -5.49
CA LEU A 45 8.28 -24.28 -6.48
C LEU A 45 7.51 -23.63 -7.62
N THR A 46 7.88 -22.41 -7.98
CA THR A 46 7.45 -21.79 -9.24
C THR A 46 8.65 -21.69 -10.16
N VAL A 47 8.54 -22.25 -11.36
CA VAL A 47 9.53 -22.12 -12.43
C VAL A 47 8.98 -21.22 -13.52
N GLY A 48 9.74 -20.21 -13.95
CA GLY A 48 9.35 -19.26 -14.99
C GLY A 48 9.57 -17.81 -14.60
N GLN A 49 9.10 -16.89 -15.43
CA GLN A 49 9.21 -15.45 -15.22
C GLN A 49 7.93 -14.87 -14.60
N PRO A 50 7.98 -13.72 -13.89
CA PRO A 50 6.80 -13.13 -13.27
C PRO A 50 5.58 -13.07 -14.21
N ARG A 51 4.44 -13.54 -13.71
CA ARG A 51 3.19 -13.70 -14.49
C ARG A 51 2.58 -12.39 -14.98
N ASN A 52 2.95 -11.26 -14.37
CA ASN A 52 2.46 -9.92 -14.67
C ASN A 52 3.41 -9.12 -15.57
N TYR A 53 4.44 -9.76 -16.14
CA TYR A 53 5.40 -9.14 -17.06
C TYR A 53 5.11 -9.64 -18.48
N PRO A 54 5.43 -8.88 -19.55
CA PRO A 54 5.97 -7.52 -19.50
C PRO A 54 4.91 -6.52 -19.04
N GLN A 55 5.39 -5.48 -18.38
CA GLN A 55 4.57 -4.38 -17.90
C GLN A 55 5.30 -3.07 -18.23
N GLU A 56 4.63 -2.17 -18.95
CA GLU A 56 5.19 -0.87 -19.34
C GLU A 56 4.16 0.19 -18.97
N PHE A 57 4.59 1.19 -18.21
CA PHE A 57 3.73 2.28 -17.78
C PHE A 57 4.43 3.61 -18.03
N PHE A 58 3.65 4.53 -18.55
CA PHE A 58 4.02 5.90 -18.81
C PHE A 58 3.06 6.79 -18.03
N GLN A 59 3.59 7.79 -17.35
CA GLN A 59 2.83 8.84 -16.71
C GLN A 59 3.29 10.17 -17.27
N ASN A 60 2.40 10.81 -18.01
CA ASN A 60 2.59 12.15 -18.54
C ASN A 60 1.78 13.12 -17.70
N THR A 61 2.44 14.13 -17.13
CA THR A 61 1.75 15.14 -16.34
C THR A 61 2.05 16.52 -16.89
N PHE A 62 1.03 17.19 -17.42
CA PHE A 62 1.07 18.63 -17.65
C PHE A 62 0.58 19.34 -16.38
N THR A 63 1.32 20.35 -15.94
CA THR A 63 0.97 21.14 -14.75
C THR A 63 0.85 22.62 -15.11
N LEU A 64 -0.20 23.25 -14.59
CA LEU A 64 -0.42 24.68 -14.66
C LEU A 64 -0.89 25.15 -13.30
N ARG A 65 -0.25 26.19 -12.76
CA ARG A 65 -0.56 26.71 -11.43
C ARG A 65 -0.45 28.21 -11.42
N TYR A 66 -1.40 28.87 -10.79
CA TYR A 66 -1.36 30.30 -10.53
C TYR A 66 -1.50 30.57 -9.02
N ASP A 67 -0.59 31.35 -8.46
CA ASP A 67 -0.63 31.82 -7.09
C ASP A 67 -0.70 33.35 -7.10
N LEU A 68 -1.63 33.92 -6.33
CA LEU A 68 -1.70 35.35 -6.03
C LEU A 68 -1.45 35.52 -4.53
N THR A 69 -0.37 36.22 -4.18
CA THR A 69 -0.01 36.52 -2.80
C THR A 69 -0.17 38.02 -2.55
N ALA A 70 -0.94 38.37 -1.52
CA ALA A 70 -1.23 39.73 -1.16
C ALA A 70 -0.89 39.98 0.32
N HIS A 71 -0.11 41.02 0.59
CA HIS A 71 0.17 41.48 1.94
C HIS A 71 -0.67 42.74 2.24
N LYS A 72 -1.40 42.75 3.35
CA LYS A 72 -2.14 43.94 3.80
C LYS A 72 -2.12 44.03 5.31
N SER A 73 -1.37 45.00 5.83
CA SER A 73 -1.23 45.23 7.28
C SER A 73 -0.68 43.98 7.99
N LYS A 74 -1.52 43.26 8.74
CA LYS A 74 -1.15 42.07 9.50
C LYS A 74 -1.53 40.75 8.80
N HIS A 75 -1.99 40.82 7.56
CA HIS A 75 -2.49 39.68 6.79
C HIS A 75 -1.60 39.37 5.60
N ASP A 76 -1.24 38.09 5.47
CA ASP A 76 -0.60 37.49 4.32
C ASP A 76 -1.58 36.51 3.67
N MET A 77 -2.26 36.98 2.63
CA MET A 77 -3.30 36.23 1.94
C MET A 77 -2.75 35.55 0.70
N LYS A 78 -3.25 34.35 0.41
CA LYS A 78 -2.92 33.58 -0.78
C LYS A 78 -4.17 33.01 -1.43
N LEU A 79 -4.39 33.37 -2.69
CA LEU A 79 -5.42 32.80 -3.56
C LEU A 79 -4.73 32.07 -4.70
N GLY A 80 -5.24 30.95 -5.16
CA GLY A 80 -4.67 30.31 -6.33
C GLY A 80 -5.50 29.18 -6.90
N GLY A 81 -5.04 28.69 -8.04
CA GLY A 81 -5.63 27.57 -8.74
C GLY A 81 -4.57 26.73 -9.42
N GLU A 82 -4.88 25.46 -9.61
CA GLU A 82 -4.01 24.46 -10.21
C GLU A 82 -4.82 23.57 -11.14
N PHE A 83 -4.21 23.22 -12.26
CA PHE A 83 -4.67 22.22 -13.18
C PHE A 83 -3.53 21.24 -13.42
N LEU A 84 -3.81 19.97 -13.17
CA LEU A 84 -2.92 18.87 -13.52
C LEU A 84 -3.66 18.03 -14.56
N ARG A 85 -3.01 17.71 -15.67
CA ARG A 85 -3.48 16.68 -16.59
C ARG A 85 -2.54 15.50 -16.45
N TRP A 86 -2.91 14.55 -15.60
CA TRP A 86 -2.25 13.26 -15.58
C TRP A 86 -2.75 12.42 -16.74
N HIS A 87 -1.87 11.62 -17.30
CA HIS A 87 -2.22 10.64 -18.31
C HIS A 87 -1.37 9.40 -18.06
N ASP A 88 -1.99 8.44 -17.39
CA ASP A 88 -1.41 7.12 -17.16
C ASP A 88 -1.73 6.25 -18.37
N THR A 89 -0.71 5.76 -19.06
CA THR A 89 -0.88 4.89 -20.22
C THR A 89 0.17 3.80 -20.27
N GLY A 90 0.01 2.81 -21.14
CA GLY A 90 0.97 1.72 -21.33
C GLY A 90 0.26 0.38 -21.49
N GLN A 91 0.91 -0.68 -21.01
CA GLN A 91 0.40 -2.04 -21.12
C GLN A 91 0.63 -2.84 -19.85
N TRP A 92 -0.38 -3.61 -19.46
CA TRP A 92 -0.29 -4.51 -18.32
C TRP A 92 -0.67 -5.93 -18.72
N GLN A 93 0.34 -6.76 -19.03
CA GLN A 93 0.12 -8.14 -19.43
C GLN A 93 0.10 -9.08 -18.21
N LEU A 94 -1.09 -9.35 -17.70
CA LEU A 94 -1.29 -10.34 -16.64
C LEU A 94 -1.66 -11.70 -17.24
N LEU A 95 -0.82 -12.71 -17.02
CA LEU A 95 -1.02 -14.10 -17.48
C LEU A 95 -1.17 -14.26 -19.00
N SER A 96 -0.57 -13.37 -19.81
CA SER A 96 -0.60 -13.48 -21.27
C SER A 96 0.13 -14.73 -21.79
N ARG A 97 1.20 -15.17 -21.10
CA ARG A 97 1.95 -16.41 -21.40
C ARG A 97 1.33 -17.68 -20.80
N GLY A 98 0.39 -17.51 -19.89
CA GLY A 98 -0.24 -18.57 -19.11
C GLY A 98 0.63 -19.19 -18.01
N GLU A 99 -0.02 -19.96 -17.13
CA GLU A 99 0.61 -20.72 -16.06
C GLU A 99 -0.06 -22.07 -15.84
N PHE A 100 0.75 -23.11 -15.65
CA PHE A 100 0.31 -24.43 -15.22
C PHE A 100 0.26 -24.47 -13.70
N ILE A 101 -0.89 -24.85 -13.16
CA ILE A 101 -1.07 -25.10 -11.73
C ILE A 101 -1.01 -26.61 -11.49
N PHE A 102 -0.14 -27.06 -10.59
CA PHE A 102 0.06 -28.47 -10.28
C PHE A 102 -0.57 -28.86 -8.93
N ASN A 103 -1.15 -30.05 -8.86
CA ASN A 103 -1.69 -30.60 -7.61
C ASN A 103 -0.59 -31.13 -6.68
N THR A 104 0.54 -31.58 -7.25
CA THR A 104 1.62 -32.23 -6.51
C THR A 104 2.97 -31.83 -7.10
N SER A 105 4.00 -31.90 -6.27
CA SER A 105 5.40 -31.72 -6.67
C SER A 105 6.05 -33.08 -6.88
N PRO A 106 6.53 -33.40 -8.09
CA PRO A 106 7.32 -34.62 -8.32
C PRO A 106 8.58 -34.65 -7.45
N ALA A 107 8.98 -35.84 -7.00
CA ALA A 107 10.21 -35.99 -6.22
C ALA A 107 11.48 -35.65 -7.01
N ASP A 108 11.42 -35.76 -8.35
CA ASP A 108 12.53 -35.52 -9.27
C ASP A 108 12.54 -34.11 -9.87
N LEU A 109 11.90 -33.12 -9.22
CA LEU A 109 11.85 -31.72 -9.70
C LEU A 109 13.24 -31.15 -10.04
N ALA A 110 14.28 -31.44 -9.24
CA ALA A 110 15.63 -30.94 -9.49
C ALA A 110 16.27 -31.53 -10.76
N ARG A 111 15.86 -32.73 -11.18
CA ARG A 111 16.26 -33.34 -12.45
C ARG A 111 15.51 -32.72 -13.63
N ARG A 112 14.22 -32.41 -13.41
CA ARG A 112 13.31 -31.85 -14.43
C ARG A 112 13.57 -30.38 -14.70
N PHE A 113 13.91 -29.62 -13.67
CA PHE A 113 14.28 -28.21 -13.73
C PHE A 113 15.64 -28.03 -13.04
N PRO A 114 16.76 -28.34 -13.72
CA PRO A 114 18.07 -28.25 -13.12
C PRO A 114 18.38 -26.81 -12.69
N ALA A 115 18.85 -26.61 -11.46
CA ALA A 115 19.19 -25.28 -10.94
C ALA A 115 20.27 -24.57 -11.78
N ALA A 116 21.16 -25.32 -12.43
CA ALA A 116 22.19 -24.79 -13.33
C ALA A 116 21.66 -24.37 -14.72
N ALA A 117 20.41 -24.72 -15.05
CA ALA A 117 19.73 -24.43 -16.31
C ALA A 117 18.29 -23.96 -16.05
N TRP A 118 18.09 -23.21 -14.96
CA TRP A 118 16.78 -22.70 -14.54
C TRP A 118 16.19 -21.70 -15.53
N ASP A 119 17.00 -21.16 -16.44
CA ASP A 119 16.70 -20.16 -17.44
C ASP A 119 16.74 -20.70 -18.88
N ASP A 120 17.03 -22.00 -19.06
CA ASP A 120 17.09 -22.68 -20.36
C ASP A 120 15.98 -23.74 -20.46
N PRO A 121 14.83 -23.42 -21.09
CA PRO A 121 13.71 -24.35 -21.20
C PRO A 121 14.02 -25.56 -22.09
N THR A 122 15.07 -25.51 -22.91
CA THR A 122 15.49 -26.65 -23.73
C THR A 122 16.10 -27.78 -22.91
N LYS A 123 16.45 -27.51 -21.64
CA LYS A 123 16.97 -28.49 -20.68
C LYS A 123 15.92 -29.00 -19.72
N TRP A 124 14.68 -28.53 -19.81
CA TRP A 124 13.61 -28.94 -18.90
C TRP A 124 12.94 -30.23 -19.38
N ASP A 125 12.63 -31.12 -18.43
CA ASP A 125 11.92 -32.37 -18.71
C ASP A 125 10.48 -32.31 -18.19
N LEU A 126 9.57 -32.00 -19.11
CA LEU A 126 8.14 -31.93 -18.86
C LEU A 126 7.43 -33.29 -19.01
N SER A 127 8.14 -34.35 -19.37
CA SER A 127 7.52 -35.65 -19.68
C SER A 127 6.84 -36.29 -18.47
N GLY A 128 5.64 -36.82 -18.66
CA GLY A 128 4.89 -37.50 -17.60
C GLY A 128 4.32 -36.56 -16.52
N LEU A 129 4.42 -35.23 -16.70
CA LEU A 129 3.83 -34.27 -15.79
C LEU A 129 2.32 -34.07 -15.99
N ASP A 130 1.75 -34.50 -17.12
CA ASP A 130 0.34 -34.31 -17.47
C ASP A 130 -0.59 -34.72 -16.32
N ALA A 131 -0.38 -35.87 -15.68
CA ALA A 131 -1.26 -36.35 -14.61
C ALA A 131 -1.25 -35.47 -13.34
N SER A 132 -0.18 -34.70 -13.14
CA SER A 132 0.02 -33.82 -11.98
C SER A 132 -0.53 -32.40 -12.19
N VAL A 133 -0.74 -31.99 -13.45
CA VAL A 133 -1.34 -30.70 -13.79
C VAL A 133 -2.81 -30.68 -13.34
N GLN A 134 -3.20 -29.64 -12.62
CA GLN A 134 -4.58 -29.36 -12.28
C GLN A 134 -5.29 -28.65 -13.42
N ARG A 135 -4.66 -27.57 -13.91
CA ARG A 135 -5.20 -26.69 -14.96
C ARG A 135 -4.10 -25.81 -15.54
N PHE A 136 -4.42 -25.15 -16.64
CA PHE A 136 -3.64 -24.07 -17.24
C PHE A 136 -4.47 -22.79 -17.24
N ASP A 137 -3.94 -21.71 -16.66
CA ASP A 137 -4.63 -20.41 -16.58
C ASP A 137 -3.98 -19.45 -17.58
N GLN A 138 -4.77 -18.78 -18.44
CA GLN A 138 -4.27 -17.81 -19.42
C GLN A 138 -5.32 -16.73 -19.70
N ASN A 139 -4.84 -15.49 -19.80
CA ASN A 139 -5.69 -14.34 -20.11
C ASN A 139 -5.43 -13.83 -21.52
N PHE A 140 -6.44 -13.18 -22.10
CA PHE A 140 -6.41 -12.65 -23.46
C PHE A 140 -7.13 -11.31 -23.54
N GLY A 141 -6.85 -10.52 -24.57
CA GLY A 141 -7.60 -9.29 -24.86
C GLY A 141 -6.71 -8.09 -25.05
N ASP A 142 -7.24 -6.92 -24.70
CA ASP A 142 -6.53 -5.65 -24.82
C ASP A 142 -5.86 -5.27 -23.50
N TRP A 143 -4.54 -5.24 -23.52
CA TRP A 143 -3.67 -4.95 -22.38
C TRP A 143 -3.46 -3.46 -22.12
N THR A 144 -3.99 -2.60 -22.99
CA THR A 144 -3.72 -1.17 -22.97
C THR A 144 -4.33 -0.51 -21.74
N ILE A 145 -3.52 0.25 -21.03
CA ILE A 145 -3.95 1.21 -20.02
C ILE A 145 -3.98 2.60 -20.65
N ASP A 146 -5.05 3.33 -20.42
CA ASP A 146 -5.21 4.70 -20.89
C ASP A 146 -6.19 5.46 -19.99
N ILE A 147 -5.68 6.18 -19.00
CA ILE A 147 -6.45 6.91 -18.00
C ILE A 147 -6.06 8.40 -18.04
N PRO A 148 -6.80 9.24 -18.77
CA PRO A 148 -6.67 10.69 -18.67
C PRO A 148 -7.34 11.19 -17.37
N ARG A 149 -6.62 11.97 -16.58
CA ARG A 149 -7.12 12.53 -15.31
C ARG A 149 -6.89 14.04 -15.28
N PRO A 150 -7.88 14.83 -15.73
CA PRO A 150 -7.87 16.25 -15.49
C PRO A 150 -8.23 16.50 -14.03
N THR A 151 -7.26 17.01 -13.28
CA THR A 151 -7.36 17.32 -11.86
C THR A 151 -7.33 18.84 -11.69
N TRP A 152 -8.29 19.37 -10.94
CA TRP A 152 -8.42 20.79 -10.64
C TRP A 152 -8.24 21.02 -9.15
N ALA A 153 -7.68 22.18 -8.82
CA ALA A 153 -7.75 22.68 -7.46
C ALA A 153 -7.86 24.19 -7.42
N ILE A 154 -8.55 24.70 -6.39
CA ILE A 154 -8.67 26.13 -6.09
C ILE A 154 -8.49 26.29 -4.60
N TRP A 155 -7.77 27.32 -4.16
CA TRP A 155 -7.57 27.57 -2.74
C TRP A 155 -7.56 29.04 -2.40
N PHE A 156 -7.94 29.32 -1.16
CA PHE A 156 -7.74 30.59 -0.49
C PHE A 156 -7.19 30.33 0.91
N GLY A 157 -6.27 31.18 1.37
CA GLY A 157 -5.80 31.16 2.75
C GLY A 157 -5.30 32.52 3.20
N ASP A 158 -5.25 32.70 4.51
CA ASP A 158 -4.77 33.90 5.18
C ASP A 158 -3.89 33.49 6.37
N THR A 159 -2.78 34.20 6.52
CA THR A 159 -1.93 34.17 7.71
C THR A 159 -2.02 35.53 8.37
N TRP A 160 -2.67 35.56 9.53
CA TRP A 160 -2.94 36.76 10.28
C TRP A 160 -2.06 36.85 11.51
N SER A 161 -1.18 37.84 11.55
CA SER A 161 -0.43 38.22 12.75
C SER A 161 -1.32 39.00 13.72
N ALA A 162 -2.22 38.31 14.43
CA ALA A 162 -3.17 38.91 15.35
C ALA A 162 -2.50 39.78 16.44
N SER A 163 -1.31 39.39 16.89
CA SER A 163 -0.42 40.19 17.75
C SER A 163 1.05 39.86 17.48
N ASP A 164 1.98 40.52 18.17
CA ASP A 164 3.43 40.25 18.07
C ASP A 164 3.81 38.84 18.57
N ARG A 165 2.86 38.13 19.19
CA ARG A 165 3.06 36.78 19.74
C ARG A 165 2.08 35.74 19.19
N LEU A 166 1.03 36.15 18.48
CA LEU A 166 -0.01 35.24 18.00
C LEU A 166 -0.17 35.39 16.49
N THR A 167 0.07 34.28 15.79
CA THR A 167 -0.24 34.12 14.37
C THR A 167 -1.37 33.09 14.25
N LEU A 168 -2.39 33.43 13.47
CA LEU A 168 -3.48 32.55 13.09
C LEU A 168 -3.35 32.23 11.60
N ASN A 169 -3.65 30.99 11.21
CA ASN A 169 -3.66 30.56 9.83
C ASN A 169 -5.03 29.96 9.55
N GLY A 170 -5.65 30.35 8.43
CA GLY A 170 -6.93 29.79 8.00
C GLY A 170 -6.98 29.69 6.50
N GLY A 171 -7.56 28.63 5.96
CA GLY A 171 -7.73 28.48 4.53
C GLY A 171 -8.66 27.34 4.15
N VAL A 172 -9.04 27.34 2.88
CA VAL A 172 -9.86 26.31 2.26
C VAL A 172 -9.26 25.98 0.91
N ARG A 173 -9.25 24.69 0.58
CA ARG A 173 -8.91 24.19 -0.75
C ARG A 173 -10.05 23.31 -1.23
N TRP A 174 -10.36 23.38 -2.52
CA TRP A 174 -11.22 22.43 -3.20
C TRP A 174 -10.37 21.70 -4.24
N ASP A 175 -10.52 20.38 -4.31
CA ASP A 175 -9.81 19.50 -5.25
C ASP A 175 -10.84 18.65 -6.01
N ASP A 176 -10.60 18.35 -7.28
CA ASP A 176 -11.45 17.45 -8.07
C ASP A 176 -10.63 16.71 -9.10
N ASP A 177 -10.78 15.39 -9.16
CA ASP A 177 -10.11 14.52 -10.13
C ASP A 177 -11.15 13.77 -10.96
N LEU A 178 -11.37 14.27 -12.18
CA LEU A 178 -12.46 13.82 -13.04
C LEU A 178 -12.19 12.46 -13.70
N GLY A 179 -10.97 11.90 -13.58
CA GLY A 179 -10.60 10.62 -14.19
C GLY A 179 -10.23 9.53 -13.18
N ALA A 180 -10.14 9.85 -11.89
CA ALA A 180 -9.71 8.93 -10.85
C ALA A 180 -10.64 7.71 -10.68
N ILE A 181 -11.94 7.87 -10.92
CA ILE A 181 -12.93 6.79 -10.77
C ILE A 181 -13.80 6.61 -12.01
N ASP A 182 -13.41 7.22 -13.14
CA ASP A 182 -14.14 7.12 -14.40
C ASP A 182 -13.21 6.84 -15.59
N PRO A 183 -12.65 5.62 -15.67
CA PRO A 183 -11.80 5.25 -16.78
C PRO A 183 -12.58 5.22 -18.12
N PRO A 184 -11.93 5.60 -19.23
CA PRO A 184 -12.51 5.39 -20.56
C PRO A 184 -12.52 3.90 -20.93
N PHE A 185 -13.13 3.58 -22.08
CA PHE A 185 -13.24 2.23 -22.64
C PHE A 185 -14.11 1.24 -21.84
N VAL A 186 -14.95 1.75 -20.94
CA VAL A 186 -16.03 0.98 -20.29
C VAL A 186 -17.36 1.25 -21.00
N ASN A 187 -17.44 0.87 -22.28
CA ASN A 187 -18.57 1.24 -23.16
C ASN A 187 -19.81 0.34 -22.98
N GLN A 188 -19.63 -0.86 -22.41
CA GLN A 188 -20.71 -1.80 -22.13
C GLN A 188 -20.52 -2.39 -20.72
N PRO A 189 -20.91 -1.64 -19.67
CA PRO A 189 -20.85 -2.14 -18.31
C PRO A 189 -21.64 -3.46 -18.19
N ALA A 190 -21.04 -4.45 -17.54
CA ALA A 190 -21.72 -5.71 -17.26
C ALA A 190 -22.97 -5.47 -16.41
N THR A 191 -24.08 -6.14 -16.72
CA THR A 191 -25.31 -6.11 -15.92
C THR A 191 -25.36 -7.27 -14.94
N PHE A 192 -26.03 -7.06 -13.81
CA PHE A 192 -26.15 -8.03 -12.73
C PHE A 192 -27.61 -8.37 -12.43
N ASN A 193 -27.92 -9.66 -12.48
CA ASN A 193 -29.26 -10.18 -12.20
C ASN A 193 -29.17 -11.13 -11.00
N PRO A 194 -29.22 -10.60 -9.76
CA PRO A 194 -29.31 -11.46 -8.60
C PRO A 194 -30.65 -12.20 -8.65
N SER A 195 -30.61 -13.53 -8.58
CA SER A 195 -31.76 -14.43 -8.79
C SER A 195 -32.82 -14.35 -7.67
N GLY A 196 -33.39 -13.17 -7.41
CA GLY A 196 -34.37 -12.91 -6.35
C GLY A 196 -33.80 -12.95 -4.93
N ARG A 197 -32.48 -12.81 -4.79
CA ARG A 197 -31.76 -12.90 -3.50
C ARG A 197 -30.99 -11.62 -3.27
N THR A 198 -31.14 -11.00 -2.10
CA THR A 198 -30.41 -9.79 -1.74
C THR A 198 -28.92 -10.11 -1.66
N PRO A 199 -28.07 -9.59 -2.56
CA PRO A 199 -26.62 -9.70 -2.45
C PRO A 199 -26.12 -8.91 -1.24
N VAL A 200 -24.83 -9.03 -0.93
CA VAL A 200 -24.14 -8.22 0.10
C VAL A 200 -24.40 -6.74 -0.19
N ASP A 201 -25.33 -6.14 0.56
CA ASP A 201 -25.74 -4.74 0.43
C ASP A 201 -26.35 -4.37 -0.93
N SER A 202 -27.52 -3.73 -0.92
CA SER A 202 -28.11 -3.18 -2.14
C SER A 202 -27.33 -1.92 -2.49
N ALA A 203 -26.14 -2.06 -3.10
CA ALA A 203 -25.25 -0.97 -3.54
C ALA A 203 -25.86 -0.07 -4.64
N GLY A 204 -27.16 0.22 -4.54
CA GLY A 204 -27.98 0.85 -5.55
C GLY A 204 -28.24 -0.01 -6.79
N ILE A 205 -27.68 -1.23 -6.89
CA ILE A 205 -27.79 -2.07 -8.08
C ILE A 205 -29.11 -2.84 -8.03
N THR A 206 -30.06 -2.42 -8.86
CA THR A 206 -31.32 -3.14 -9.08
C THR A 206 -31.09 -4.39 -9.94
N PRO A 207 -31.95 -5.42 -9.86
CA PRO A 207 -31.88 -6.55 -10.78
C PRO A 207 -31.95 -6.07 -12.24
N GLY A 208 -30.94 -6.44 -13.03
CA GLY A 208 -30.77 -6.02 -14.42
C GLY A 208 -30.00 -4.70 -14.58
N GLY A 209 -29.69 -4.01 -13.48
CA GLY A 209 -28.86 -2.82 -13.45
C GLY A 209 -27.40 -3.11 -13.82
N THR A 210 -26.67 -2.05 -14.17
CA THR A 210 -25.23 -2.14 -14.46
C THR A 210 -24.43 -2.29 -13.17
N LEU A 211 -23.34 -3.06 -13.23
CA LEU A 211 -22.38 -3.22 -12.13
C LEU A 211 -21.46 -2.01 -11.95
N TYR A 212 -21.35 -1.18 -13.00
CA TYR A 212 -20.58 0.05 -13.00
C TYR A 212 -21.37 1.15 -13.72
N GLN A 213 -21.24 2.39 -13.25
CA GLN A 213 -21.81 3.58 -13.87
C GLN A 213 -20.69 4.42 -14.48
N THR A 214 -20.82 4.82 -15.74
CA THR A 214 -19.90 5.79 -16.35
C THR A 214 -20.23 7.19 -15.86
N GLY A 215 -19.23 8.07 -15.79
CA GLY A 215 -19.42 9.45 -15.36
C GLY A 215 -19.38 9.65 -13.84
N LEU A 216 -18.84 8.69 -13.08
CA LEU A 216 -18.69 8.84 -11.63
C LEU A 216 -17.74 9.98 -11.28
N ARG A 217 -18.16 10.84 -10.36
CA ARG A 217 -17.38 12.01 -9.91
C ARG A 217 -17.59 12.22 -8.43
N ASP A 218 -16.56 12.73 -7.76
CA ASP A 218 -16.66 13.18 -6.38
C ASP A 218 -16.21 14.63 -6.26
N HIS A 219 -17.18 15.54 -6.41
CA HIS A 219 -16.95 16.98 -6.45
C HIS A 219 -16.88 17.63 -5.06
N ASN A 220 -17.10 16.89 -3.97
CA ASN A 220 -17.30 17.47 -2.64
C ASN A 220 -16.03 17.56 -1.79
N ASN A 221 -14.84 17.43 -2.39
CA ASN A 221 -13.55 17.44 -1.69
C ASN A 221 -13.13 18.84 -1.25
N VAL A 222 -13.83 19.39 -0.26
CA VAL A 222 -13.54 20.68 0.36
C VAL A 222 -12.70 20.47 1.61
N ALA A 223 -11.51 21.05 1.62
CA ALA A 223 -10.47 20.87 2.61
C ALA A 223 -10.20 22.17 3.40
N PRO A 224 -11.04 22.53 4.38
CA PRO A 224 -10.77 23.63 5.30
C PRO A 224 -9.64 23.24 6.26
N ARG A 225 -8.81 24.23 6.60
CA ARG A 225 -7.67 24.09 7.51
C ARG A 225 -7.54 25.35 8.35
N VAL A 226 -7.32 25.17 9.65
CA VAL A 226 -7.06 26.26 10.57
C VAL A 226 -5.92 25.89 11.51
N GLY A 227 -5.17 26.89 11.96
CA GLY A 227 -4.07 26.69 12.88
C GLY A 227 -3.66 27.97 13.57
N PHE A 228 -2.76 27.84 14.53
CA PHE A 228 -2.20 28.95 15.27
C PHE A 228 -0.77 28.65 15.69
N THR A 229 -0.01 29.72 15.91
CA THR A 229 1.28 29.69 16.60
C THR A 229 1.30 30.82 17.62
N TYR A 230 1.65 30.49 18.86
CA TYR A 230 1.67 31.41 19.98
C TYR A 230 3.01 31.37 20.71
N ASN A 231 3.72 32.50 20.69
CA ASN A 231 4.90 32.75 21.51
C ASN A 231 4.45 33.08 22.94
N VAL A 232 4.63 32.14 23.86
CA VAL A 232 4.18 32.29 25.25
C VAL A 232 5.04 33.30 26.01
N THR A 233 6.33 33.32 25.69
CA THR A 233 7.36 34.16 26.34
C THR A 233 7.77 35.33 25.46
N GLU A 234 8.15 36.44 26.08
CA GLU A 234 8.74 37.61 25.40
C GLU A 234 10.03 37.30 24.67
N GLN A 235 10.82 36.37 25.22
CA GLN A 235 12.10 35.94 24.68
C GLN A 235 11.94 35.04 23.44
N GLN A 236 10.70 34.73 23.02
CA GLN A 236 10.38 33.82 21.89
C GLN A 236 11.06 32.45 22.00
N ASP A 237 11.35 32.01 23.22
CA ASP A 237 12.02 30.74 23.51
C ASP A 237 11.05 29.63 23.89
N PHE A 238 9.75 29.95 24.05
CA PHE A 238 8.64 29.00 24.24
C PHE A 238 7.48 29.28 23.29
N VAL A 239 7.15 28.29 22.47
CA VAL A 239 6.10 28.37 21.44
C VAL A 239 5.10 27.24 21.65
N VAL A 240 3.82 27.56 21.60
CA VAL A 240 2.72 26.58 21.47
C VAL A 240 2.13 26.72 20.08
N ARG A 241 1.87 25.60 19.41
CA ARG A 241 1.30 25.58 18.06
C ARG A 241 0.29 24.47 17.94
N GLY A 242 -0.69 24.67 17.07
CA GLY A 242 -1.68 23.66 16.77
C GLY A 242 -2.47 23.97 15.52
N GLY A 243 -3.21 22.98 15.05
CA GLY A 243 -4.05 23.13 13.89
C GLY A 243 -4.85 21.88 13.60
N THR A 244 -5.87 22.04 12.76
CA THR A 244 -6.74 20.97 12.32
C THR A 244 -7.16 21.22 10.88
N GLY A 245 -7.37 20.15 10.12
CA GLY A 245 -7.90 20.26 8.78
C GLY A 245 -8.19 18.93 8.11
N PHE A 246 -8.83 19.03 6.95
CA PHE A 246 -9.09 17.88 6.08
C PHE A 246 -8.05 17.79 4.96
N TYR A 247 -7.69 16.57 4.59
CA TYR A 247 -6.71 16.26 3.56
C TYR A 247 -7.25 15.12 2.71
N TYR A 248 -7.62 15.42 1.48
CA TYR A 248 -8.10 14.44 0.51
C TYR A 248 -6.93 13.83 -0.24
N SER A 249 -7.13 12.58 -0.65
CA SER A 249 -6.30 11.87 -1.59
C SER A 249 -7.19 11.27 -2.67
N ILE A 250 -6.59 10.52 -3.56
CA ILE A 250 -7.23 9.78 -4.65
C ILE A 250 -7.10 8.28 -4.35
N PRO A 251 -7.96 7.41 -4.93
CA PRO A 251 -7.75 5.98 -4.85
C PRO A 251 -6.43 5.59 -5.52
N ASP A 252 -5.89 4.43 -5.12
CA ASP A 252 -4.79 3.80 -5.84
C ASP A 252 -5.13 3.68 -7.33
N SER A 253 -4.19 4.02 -8.22
CA SER A 253 -4.45 3.96 -9.68
C SER A 253 -4.87 2.56 -10.14
N ASN A 254 -4.47 1.51 -9.41
CA ASN A 254 -4.90 0.13 -9.66
C ASN A 254 -6.42 -0.07 -9.56
N THR A 255 -7.15 0.75 -8.80
CA THR A 255 -8.62 0.76 -8.74
C THR A 255 -9.18 1.09 -10.13
N THR A 256 -8.73 2.20 -10.71
CA THR A 256 -9.11 2.69 -12.04
C THR A 256 -8.64 1.76 -13.16
N PHE A 257 -7.40 1.28 -13.08
CA PHE A 257 -6.83 0.34 -14.07
C PHE A 257 -7.58 -1.00 -14.05
N SER A 258 -7.90 -1.52 -12.86
CA SER A 258 -8.65 -2.78 -12.71
C SER A 258 -10.04 -2.68 -13.31
N GLN A 259 -10.75 -1.57 -13.08
CA GLN A 259 -12.03 -1.29 -13.74
C GLN A 259 -11.89 -1.28 -15.27
N GLN A 260 -10.90 -0.57 -15.80
CA GLN A 260 -10.73 -0.47 -17.26
C GLN A 260 -10.39 -1.82 -17.91
N SER A 261 -9.47 -2.57 -17.30
CA SER A 261 -8.92 -3.81 -17.86
C SER A 261 -9.82 -5.03 -17.61
N PHE A 262 -10.35 -5.18 -16.39
CA PHE A 262 -11.08 -6.36 -15.94
C PHE A 262 -12.58 -6.08 -15.75
N ASN A 263 -13.19 -5.26 -16.60
CA ASN A 263 -14.65 -5.02 -16.61
C ASN A 263 -15.50 -6.22 -17.07
N GLY A 264 -14.87 -7.37 -17.38
CA GLY A 264 -15.50 -8.57 -17.91
C GLY A 264 -15.59 -8.65 -19.44
N ALA A 265 -15.05 -7.66 -20.16
CA ALA A 265 -15.09 -7.63 -21.63
C ALA A 265 -13.74 -7.30 -22.30
N ARG A 266 -12.84 -6.56 -21.63
CA ARG A 266 -11.58 -6.09 -22.25
C ARG A 266 -10.43 -7.09 -22.12
N ILE A 267 -10.09 -7.48 -20.88
CA ILE A 267 -9.27 -8.65 -20.59
C ILE A 267 -10.19 -9.78 -20.16
N LEU A 268 -10.12 -10.87 -20.90
CA LEU A 268 -10.88 -12.10 -20.69
C LEU A 268 -9.99 -13.09 -19.95
N VAL A 269 -10.50 -13.63 -18.85
CA VAL A 269 -9.82 -14.65 -18.07
C VAL A 269 -10.27 -16.03 -18.50
N ASN A 270 -9.33 -16.96 -18.61
CA ASN A 270 -9.64 -18.34 -18.90
C ASN A 270 -8.81 -19.30 -18.06
N SER A 271 -9.44 -20.42 -17.74
CA SER A 271 -8.83 -21.54 -17.06
C SER A 271 -9.21 -22.80 -17.83
N PHE A 272 -8.21 -23.59 -18.16
CA PHE A 272 -8.33 -24.85 -18.89
C PHE A 272 -8.08 -25.98 -17.90
N PRO A 273 -9.12 -26.59 -17.32
CA PRO A 273 -8.94 -27.77 -16.48
C PRO A 273 -8.28 -28.88 -17.28
N ASN A 274 -7.40 -29.65 -16.63
CA ASN A 274 -6.78 -30.79 -17.26
C ASN A 274 -7.83 -31.82 -17.68
N ASP A 275 -7.96 -32.04 -18.98
CA ASP A 275 -8.91 -32.97 -19.61
C ASP A 275 -8.51 -34.45 -19.46
N ARG A 276 -7.37 -34.72 -18.82
CA ARG A 276 -6.79 -36.05 -18.59
C ARG A 276 -6.38 -36.77 -19.88
N LEU A 277 -6.28 -36.07 -21.00
CA LEU A 277 -5.78 -36.64 -22.26
C LEU A 277 -4.26 -36.41 -22.39
N PRO A 278 -3.52 -37.35 -23.02
CA PRO A 278 -2.08 -37.20 -23.24
C PRO A 278 -1.72 -35.87 -23.92
N GLY A 279 -0.60 -35.27 -23.52
CA GLY A 279 -0.06 -34.04 -24.13
C GLY A 279 -0.74 -32.75 -23.70
N PHE A 280 -1.49 -32.75 -22.59
CA PHE A 280 -2.07 -31.53 -22.01
C PHE A 280 -0.98 -30.50 -21.67
N ILE A 281 0.18 -30.96 -21.16
CA ILE A 281 1.28 -30.04 -20.82
C ILE A 281 1.95 -29.40 -22.05
N VAL A 282 1.77 -30.00 -23.23
CA VAL A 282 2.33 -29.52 -24.50
C VAL A 282 1.36 -28.54 -25.17
N ASP A 283 0.07 -28.88 -25.17
CA ASP A 283 -0.98 -28.07 -25.79
C ASP A 283 -2.20 -28.02 -24.85
N PRO A 284 -2.17 -27.16 -23.81
CA PRO A 284 -3.24 -27.07 -22.82
C PRO A 284 -4.52 -26.44 -23.37
N THR A 285 -4.42 -25.69 -24.47
CA THR A 285 -5.58 -25.04 -25.10
C THR A 285 -6.18 -25.89 -26.22
N ARG A 286 -5.53 -27.00 -26.59
CA ARG A 286 -5.93 -27.92 -27.67
C ARG A 286 -6.02 -27.19 -29.02
N GLY A 287 -5.01 -26.39 -29.33
CA GLY A 287 -4.90 -25.60 -30.56
C GLY A 287 -5.79 -24.36 -30.61
N LYS A 288 -6.52 -24.04 -29.53
CA LYS A 288 -7.32 -22.80 -29.44
C LYS A 288 -6.41 -21.62 -29.14
N THR A 289 -6.61 -20.53 -29.87
CA THR A 289 -5.83 -19.29 -29.70
C THR A 289 -6.60 -18.27 -28.87
N GLY A 290 -5.89 -17.30 -28.29
CA GLY A 290 -6.54 -16.15 -27.63
C GLY A 290 -7.49 -15.39 -28.56
N ALA A 291 -7.17 -15.31 -29.85
CA ALA A 291 -8.02 -14.67 -30.85
C ALA A 291 -9.35 -15.40 -31.03
N ASP A 292 -9.38 -16.73 -30.94
CA ASP A 292 -10.62 -17.51 -30.99
C ASP A 292 -11.55 -17.17 -29.81
N PHE A 293 -11.00 -16.96 -28.61
CA PHE A 293 -11.78 -16.57 -27.42
C PHE A 293 -12.28 -15.13 -27.50
N VAL A 294 -11.42 -14.19 -27.93
CA VAL A 294 -11.80 -12.78 -28.12
C VAL A 294 -12.89 -12.65 -29.19
N ALA A 295 -12.85 -13.47 -30.24
CA ALA A 295 -13.88 -13.51 -31.28
C ALA A 295 -15.16 -14.27 -30.85
N GLY A 296 -15.21 -14.84 -29.64
CA GLY A 296 -16.35 -15.60 -29.14
C GLY A 296 -16.59 -16.95 -29.82
N LYS A 297 -15.59 -17.52 -30.50
CA LYS A 297 -15.70 -18.82 -31.18
C LYS A 297 -15.82 -19.99 -30.20
N TYR A 298 -15.27 -19.84 -29.00
CA TYR A 298 -15.36 -20.81 -27.92
C TYR A 298 -15.91 -20.16 -26.66
N PRO A 299 -16.68 -20.90 -25.83
CA PRO A 299 -17.18 -20.38 -24.58
C PRO A 299 -16.03 -20.09 -23.61
N LEU A 300 -16.21 -19.03 -22.83
CA LEU A 300 -15.35 -18.69 -21.71
C LEU A 300 -16.02 -19.13 -20.39
N PRO A 301 -15.24 -19.42 -19.34
CA PRO A 301 -15.80 -19.56 -18.00
C PRO A 301 -16.46 -18.25 -17.55
N ALA A 302 -17.29 -18.34 -16.52
CA ALA A 302 -17.87 -17.16 -15.88
C ALA A 302 -16.77 -16.16 -15.46
N GLN A 303 -16.86 -14.93 -15.96
CA GLN A 303 -15.83 -13.92 -15.73
C GLN A 303 -15.92 -13.34 -14.30
N ASN A 304 -14.84 -12.73 -13.83
CA ASN A 304 -14.74 -12.09 -12.52
C ASN A 304 -14.55 -10.56 -12.64
N PRO A 305 -15.60 -9.80 -12.99
CA PRO A 305 -15.46 -8.37 -13.24
C PRO A 305 -15.00 -7.63 -11.98
N ARG A 306 -14.15 -6.62 -12.18
CA ARG A 306 -13.73 -5.66 -11.17
C ARG A 306 -14.45 -4.35 -11.43
N VAL A 307 -15.23 -3.90 -10.46
CA VAL A 307 -16.13 -2.77 -10.63
C VAL A 307 -16.05 -1.76 -9.48
N ILE A 308 -15.96 -0.48 -9.80
CA ILE A 308 -15.98 0.62 -8.82
C ILE A 308 -17.41 0.87 -8.38
N ALA A 309 -17.61 1.04 -7.07
CA ALA A 309 -18.90 1.31 -6.48
C ALA A 309 -19.54 2.61 -6.99
N HIS A 310 -20.86 2.61 -7.16
CA HIS A 310 -21.59 3.78 -7.66
C HIS A 310 -21.51 5.01 -6.74
N ASP A 311 -21.29 4.78 -5.45
CA ASP A 311 -21.18 5.80 -4.41
C ASP A 311 -19.73 6.01 -3.94
N TYR A 312 -18.74 5.56 -4.73
CA TYR A 312 -17.32 5.70 -4.38
C TYR A 312 -16.95 7.16 -4.13
N LYS A 313 -16.30 7.41 -3.00
CA LYS A 313 -15.80 8.72 -2.58
C LYS A 313 -14.28 8.71 -2.45
N MET A 314 -13.68 9.88 -2.66
CA MET A 314 -12.26 10.07 -2.47
C MET A 314 -11.89 9.88 -0.99
N PRO A 315 -10.79 9.16 -0.69
CA PRO A 315 -10.31 9.01 0.67
C PRO A 315 -9.89 10.37 1.25
N TYR A 316 -10.17 10.59 2.52
CA TYR A 316 -9.69 11.78 3.21
C TYR A 316 -9.29 11.48 4.65
N THR A 317 -8.47 12.37 5.21
CA THR A 317 -8.08 12.34 6.62
C THR A 317 -8.42 13.66 7.29
N TRP A 318 -9.04 13.58 8.46
CA TRP A 318 -9.04 14.66 9.44
C TRP A 318 -7.77 14.54 10.27
N GLN A 319 -6.91 15.54 10.19
CA GLN A 319 -5.67 15.60 10.97
C GLN A 319 -5.73 16.77 11.95
N SER A 320 -5.31 16.51 13.18
CA SER A 320 -5.16 17.51 14.24
C SER A 320 -3.79 17.40 14.90
N VAL A 321 -3.20 18.54 15.24
CA VAL A 321 -1.96 18.62 16.00
C VAL A 321 -2.06 19.69 17.07
N LEU A 322 -1.50 19.40 18.25
CA LEU A 322 -1.24 20.37 19.30
C LEU A 322 0.10 20.05 19.93
N GLY A 323 0.97 21.04 20.04
CA GLY A 323 2.27 20.83 20.62
C GLY A 323 3.00 22.10 21.00
N PHE A 324 4.21 21.92 21.47
CA PHE A 324 5.06 23.02 21.90
C PHE A 324 6.52 22.77 21.55
N GLN A 325 7.28 23.87 21.55
CA GLN A 325 8.73 23.85 21.45
C GLN A 325 9.31 24.85 22.44
N LYS A 326 10.33 24.41 23.20
CA LYS A 326 11.06 25.22 24.16
C LYS A 326 12.55 25.14 23.91
N GLN A 327 13.21 26.29 23.74
CA GLN A 327 14.66 26.37 23.80
C GLN A 327 15.13 26.33 25.26
N LEU A 328 16.16 25.51 25.52
CA LEU A 328 16.79 25.33 26.82
C LEU A 328 18.25 25.81 26.73
N GLY A 329 18.55 26.94 27.36
CA GLY A 329 19.86 27.58 27.26
C GLY A 329 20.20 27.97 25.81
N ALA A 330 21.48 27.89 25.45
CA ALA A 330 21.97 28.37 24.15
C ALA A 330 21.90 27.34 23.01
N VAL A 331 21.86 26.04 23.32
CA VAL A 331 22.07 24.98 22.30
C VAL A 331 21.11 23.81 22.41
N MET A 332 20.23 23.76 23.41
CA MET A 332 19.29 22.66 23.56
C MET A 332 17.87 23.12 23.24
N SER A 333 17.04 22.20 22.78
CA SER A 333 15.61 22.40 22.65
C SER A 333 14.87 21.11 22.95
N VAL A 334 13.67 21.26 23.49
CA VAL A 334 12.69 20.19 23.65
C VAL A 334 11.43 20.55 22.88
N GLU A 335 10.77 19.55 22.34
CA GLU A 335 9.48 19.70 21.66
C GLU A 335 8.61 18.48 21.94
N SER A 336 7.30 18.67 21.87
CA SER A 336 6.35 17.57 21.93
C SER A 336 5.06 17.91 21.22
N ASP A 337 4.57 16.96 20.42
CA ASP A 337 3.38 17.08 19.60
C ASP A 337 2.43 15.92 19.86
N LEU A 338 1.19 16.23 20.22
CA LEU A 338 0.06 15.31 20.13
C LEU A 338 -0.53 15.41 18.72
N THR A 339 -0.53 14.30 17.99
CA THR A 339 -1.11 14.18 16.65
C THR A 339 -2.29 13.21 16.69
N TYR A 340 -3.41 13.59 16.08
CA TYR A 340 -4.58 12.73 15.88
C TYR A 340 -4.95 12.70 14.39
N TRP A 341 -5.17 11.51 13.87
CA TRP A 341 -5.53 11.23 12.48
C TRP A 341 -6.78 10.37 12.49
N ASN A 342 -7.76 10.74 11.67
CA ASN A 342 -8.96 9.96 11.44
C ASN A 342 -9.26 9.92 9.95
N ALA A 343 -9.07 8.76 9.36
CA ALA A 343 -9.19 8.51 7.93
C ALA A 343 -10.54 7.89 7.62
N HIS A 344 -11.15 8.36 6.53
CA HIS A 344 -12.44 7.91 6.04
C HIS A 344 -12.38 7.67 4.53
N ASN A 345 -13.37 6.92 4.05
CA ASN A 345 -13.52 6.53 2.66
C ASN A 345 -12.27 5.83 2.10
N LEU A 346 -11.54 5.10 2.95
CA LEU A 346 -10.43 4.29 2.50
C LEU A 346 -10.94 3.17 1.60
N GLY A 347 -10.15 2.81 0.60
CA GLY A 347 -10.50 1.74 -0.33
C GLY A 347 -10.56 0.38 0.36
N ASN A 348 -11.55 -0.41 -0.01
CA ASN A 348 -11.71 -1.82 0.32
C ASN A 348 -12.52 -2.50 -0.80
N GLN A 349 -12.75 -3.81 -0.70
CA GLN A 349 -13.56 -4.50 -1.70
C GLN A 349 -14.42 -5.62 -1.10
N LEU A 350 -15.52 -5.93 -1.80
CA LEU A 350 -16.43 -7.02 -1.50
C LEU A 350 -16.63 -7.91 -2.74
N ASP A 351 -17.15 -9.12 -2.55
CA ASP A 351 -17.74 -9.95 -3.59
C ASP A 351 -19.27 -9.77 -3.58
N LEU A 352 -19.79 -8.94 -4.49
CA LEU A 352 -21.24 -8.73 -4.61
C LEU A 352 -22.00 -10.00 -5.02
N ASN A 353 -21.31 -11.03 -5.51
CA ASN A 353 -21.96 -12.25 -5.97
C ASN A 353 -22.14 -13.31 -4.87
N LEU A 354 -21.87 -12.94 -3.61
CA LEU A 354 -22.09 -13.80 -2.44
C LEU A 354 -23.57 -13.76 -1.99
N LEU A 355 -23.99 -14.87 -1.38
CA LEU A 355 -25.31 -15.03 -0.78
C LEU A 355 -25.18 -15.19 0.73
N PHE A 356 -26.03 -14.49 1.49
CA PHE A 356 -26.03 -14.56 2.94
C PHE A 356 -26.62 -15.89 3.43
N ASN A 357 -25.93 -16.55 4.36
CA ASN A 357 -26.46 -17.70 5.08
C ASN A 357 -26.90 -17.28 6.50
N PRO A 358 -28.20 -17.21 6.80
CA PRO A 358 -28.68 -16.80 8.12
C PRO A 358 -28.34 -17.79 9.24
N ALA A 359 -28.04 -19.05 8.91
CA ALA A 359 -27.66 -20.05 9.91
C ALA A 359 -26.24 -19.83 10.46
N THR A 360 -25.35 -19.23 9.67
CA THR A 360 -23.96 -19.00 10.06
C THR A 360 -23.61 -17.53 10.21
N GLY A 361 -24.37 -16.62 9.60
CA GLY A 361 -24.01 -15.19 9.50
C GLY A 361 -22.91 -14.89 8.48
N TYR A 362 -22.56 -15.88 7.66
CA TYR A 362 -21.46 -15.84 6.69
C TYR A 362 -21.95 -16.21 5.27
N PRO A 363 -21.10 -16.15 4.24
CA PRO A 363 -21.49 -16.55 2.89
C PRO A 363 -21.90 -18.02 2.78
N VAL A 364 -22.93 -18.29 1.98
CA VAL A 364 -23.13 -19.60 1.35
C VAL A 364 -21.91 -19.91 0.48
N ASN A 365 -21.48 -21.17 0.43
CA ASN A 365 -20.31 -21.57 -0.34
C ASN A 365 -20.47 -21.19 -1.83
N PRO A 366 -19.71 -20.22 -2.34
CA PRO A 366 -19.93 -19.66 -3.67
C PRO A 366 -19.42 -20.57 -4.80
N ASN A 367 -18.74 -21.68 -4.47
CA ASN A 367 -18.46 -22.73 -5.45
C ASN A 367 -19.70 -23.58 -5.75
N THR A 368 -20.70 -23.55 -4.86
CA THR A 368 -21.98 -24.25 -5.05
C THR A 368 -23.07 -23.34 -5.58
N LEU A 369 -23.09 -22.08 -5.16
CA LEU A 369 -24.21 -21.19 -5.44
C LEU A 369 -23.80 -19.72 -5.36
N ARG A 370 -24.11 -18.96 -6.41
CA ARG A 370 -23.90 -17.51 -6.49
C ARG A 370 -25.21 -16.79 -6.81
N ALA A 371 -25.26 -15.48 -6.57
CA ALA A 371 -26.46 -14.68 -6.83
C ALA A 371 -26.78 -14.60 -8.33
N ASP A 372 -25.75 -14.41 -9.15
CA ASP A 372 -25.78 -14.45 -10.62
C ASP A 372 -24.70 -15.43 -11.13
N PRO A 373 -25.08 -16.58 -11.71
CA PRO A 373 -24.14 -17.60 -12.18
C PRO A 373 -23.35 -17.15 -13.43
N LYS A 374 -23.70 -16.02 -14.06
CA LYS A 374 -22.91 -15.43 -15.16
C LYS A 374 -21.50 -15.05 -14.72
N PHE A 375 -21.32 -14.77 -13.43
CA PHE A 375 -20.06 -14.33 -12.86
C PHE A 375 -19.55 -15.31 -11.82
N THR A 376 -18.23 -15.38 -11.67
CA THR A 376 -17.63 -15.94 -10.46
C THR A 376 -17.67 -14.88 -9.36
N GLN A 377 -16.53 -14.34 -8.94
CA GLN A 377 -16.48 -13.22 -8.01
C GLN A 377 -16.74 -11.90 -8.75
N ILE A 378 -17.57 -11.02 -8.20
CA ILE A 378 -17.68 -9.63 -8.65
C ILE A 378 -16.90 -8.78 -7.66
N GLN A 379 -15.69 -8.36 -8.02
CA GLN A 379 -14.84 -7.55 -7.15
C GLN A 379 -15.37 -6.11 -7.15
N PHE A 380 -16.18 -5.79 -6.14
CA PHE A 380 -16.77 -4.48 -5.97
C PHE A 380 -15.86 -3.62 -5.11
N LEU A 381 -15.14 -2.71 -5.77
CA LEU A 381 -14.19 -1.79 -5.17
C LEU A 381 -14.97 -0.64 -4.56
N GLU A 382 -15.06 -0.59 -3.24
CA GLU A 382 -15.82 0.40 -2.48
C GLU A 382 -14.87 1.31 -1.65
N SER A 383 -15.44 2.36 -1.05
CA SER A 383 -14.70 3.35 -0.26
C SER A 383 -15.35 3.51 1.10
N HIS A 384 -15.47 2.40 1.86
CA HIS A 384 -16.12 2.40 3.18
C HIS A 384 -15.14 2.22 4.33
N GLY A 385 -13.87 1.94 4.03
CA GLY A 385 -12.86 1.69 5.05
C GLY A 385 -12.50 2.93 5.87
N GLN A 386 -12.02 2.68 7.08
CA GLN A 386 -11.67 3.70 8.07
C GLN A 386 -10.37 3.36 8.79
N ALA A 387 -9.71 4.39 9.31
CA ALA A 387 -8.60 4.22 10.24
C ALA A 387 -8.53 5.38 11.25
N ASP A 388 -8.02 5.13 12.44
CA ASP A 388 -7.68 6.17 13.40
C ASP A 388 -6.32 5.94 14.04
N LEU A 389 -5.68 7.03 14.46
CA LEU A 389 -4.39 6.97 15.15
C LEU A 389 -4.20 8.22 16.01
N ALA A 390 -3.71 8.04 17.23
CA ALA A 390 -3.18 9.13 18.03
C ALA A 390 -1.77 8.81 18.53
N SER A 391 -0.89 9.82 18.51
CA SER A 391 0.48 9.68 19.00
C SER A 391 0.99 10.94 19.68
N ILE A 392 1.91 10.75 20.63
CA ILE A 392 2.71 11.83 21.21
C ILE A 392 4.14 11.62 20.71
N ALA A 393 4.63 12.55 19.88
CA ALA A 393 6.01 12.56 19.41
C ALA A 393 6.78 13.66 20.14
N SER A 394 7.85 13.29 20.84
CA SER A 394 8.71 14.20 21.59
C SER A 394 10.13 14.18 21.07
N GLY A 395 10.76 15.35 21.04
CA GLY A 395 12.13 15.54 20.57
C GLY A 395 12.98 16.28 21.58
N PHE A 396 14.23 15.84 21.73
CA PHE A 396 15.30 16.59 22.35
C PHE A 396 16.41 16.79 21.33
N THR A 397 16.82 18.04 21.12
CA THR A 397 17.94 18.38 20.24
C THR A 397 18.98 19.15 21.00
N ARG A 398 20.24 18.78 20.83
CA ARG A 398 21.40 19.60 21.19
C ARG A 398 22.18 19.95 19.93
N ARG A 399 22.18 21.23 19.56
CA ARG A 399 22.94 21.76 18.42
C ARG A 399 24.45 21.55 18.59
N PHE A 400 25.19 21.51 17.49
CA PHE A 400 26.63 21.31 17.52
C PHE A 400 27.33 22.44 18.29
N ARG A 401 27.99 22.08 19.39
CA ARG A 401 28.82 22.97 20.22
C ARG A 401 29.78 22.14 21.04
N ASN A 402 31.00 22.61 21.22
CA ASN A 402 32.05 21.90 21.97
C ASN A 402 32.23 20.46 21.44
N ASN A 403 32.37 20.34 20.11
CA ASN A 403 32.59 19.08 19.38
C ASN A 403 31.48 18.03 19.47
N PHE A 404 30.30 18.37 19.98
CA PHE A 404 29.23 17.42 20.19
C PHE A 404 27.90 17.93 19.64
N GLN A 405 27.12 17.05 19.05
CA GLN A 405 25.72 17.22 18.66
C GLN A 405 24.96 15.95 19.01
N ALA A 406 23.71 16.08 19.45
CA ALA A 406 22.84 14.94 19.73
C ALA A 406 21.38 15.24 19.42
N ASN A 407 20.63 14.21 19.10
CA ASN A 407 19.20 14.24 18.93
C ASN A 407 18.58 12.96 19.49
N VAL A 408 17.46 13.09 20.19
CA VAL A 408 16.64 11.97 20.66
C VAL A 408 15.20 12.27 20.28
N THR A 409 14.56 11.32 19.61
CA THR A 409 13.11 11.34 19.37
C THR A 409 12.47 10.11 19.98
N TYR A 410 11.30 10.32 20.56
CA TYR A 410 10.49 9.27 21.16
C TYR A 410 9.04 9.47 20.76
N THR A 411 8.42 8.44 20.20
CA THR A 411 6.99 8.44 19.89
C THR A 411 6.28 7.41 20.74
N LEU A 412 5.27 7.87 21.47
CA LEU A 412 4.28 7.04 22.15
C LEU A 412 3.00 7.02 21.32
N MET A 413 2.69 5.89 20.69
CA MET A 413 1.42 5.71 19.99
C MET A 413 0.33 5.35 21.00
N LEU A 414 -0.68 6.19 21.15
CA LEU A 414 -1.76 6.01 22.12
C LEU A 414 -2.73 4.90 21.67
N PHE A 415 -3.05 4.89 20.39
CA PHE A 415 -3.80 3.85 19.70
C PHE A 415 -3.59 3.97 18.19
N ALA A 416 -3.86 2.90 17.46
CA ALA A 416 -4.08 2.93 16.02
C ALA A 416 -5.02 1.79 15.65
N HIS A 417 -6.10 2.10 14.94
CA HIS A 417 -7.06 1.13 14.46
C HIS A 417 -7.32 1.32 12.97
N ASP A 418 -7.69 0.24 12.31
CA ASP A 418 -8.18 0.25 10.94
C ASP A 418 -9.09 -0.98 10.71
N ASP A 419 -9.90 -0.92 9.66
CA ASP A 419 -10.68 -2.06 9.14
C ASP A 419 -10.18 -2.51 7.75
N THR A 420 -9.32 -1.72 7.10
CA THR A 420 -8.78 -1.98 5.77
C THR A 420 -7.29 -1.65 5.68
N THR A 421 -6.61 -2.29 4.74
CA THR A 421 -5.22 -1.98 4.35
C THR A 421 -5.13 -1.45 2.91
N GLY A 422 -6.26 -1.10 2.30
CA GLY A 422 -6.36 -0.57 0.94
C GLY A 422 -7.31 -1.39 0.04
N PHE A 423 -7.39 -1.02 -1.24
CA PHE A 423 -8.43 -1.45 -2.18
C PHE A 423 -8.57 -2.98 -2.36
N GLN A 424 -7.54 -3.77 -2.07
CA GLN A 424 -7.58 -5.23 -2.18
C GLN A 424 -8.12 -5.93 -0.93
N THR A 425 -8.32 -5.19 0.16
CA THR A 425 -8.75 -5.74 1.45
C THR A 425 -10.19 -6.21 1.36
N GLN A 426 -10.40 -7.48 1.72
CA GLN A 426 -11.73 -8.05 1.91
C GLN A 426 -11.95 -8.30 3.40
N PRO A 427 -13.07 -7.85 3.97
CA PRO A 427 -13.40 -8.15 5.35
C PRO A 427 -13.47 -9.67 5.60
N ASN A 428 -13.12 -10.12 6.81
CA ASN A 428 -13.28 -11.52 7.21
C ASN A 428 -14.74 -12.00 7.03
N ASN A 429 -15.71 -11.15 7.38
CA ASN A 429 -17.11 -11.34 7.05
C ASN A 429 -17.59 -10.20 6.15
N GLN A 430 -17.80 -10.48 4.86
CA GLN A 430 -18.17 -9.47 3.88
C GLN A 430 -19.60 -8.92 4.08
N PHE A 431 -20.42 -9.54 4.94
CA PHE A 431 -21.75 -9.05 5.31
C PHE A 431 -21.74 -8.13 6.55
N ASP A 432 -20.59 -7.99 7.22
CA ASP A 432 -20.42 -7.11 8.37
C ASP A 432 -19.10 -6.32 8.22
N ARG A 433 -19.22 -5.11 7.67
CA ARG A 433 -18.07 -4.22 7.44
C ARG A 433 -17.39 -3.77 8.73
N THR A 434 -18.12 -3.79 9.86
CA THR A 434 -17.62 -3.26 11.14
C THR A 434 -16.82 -4.29 11.92
N ALA A 435 -16.98 -5.58 11.62
CA ALA A 435 -16.32 -6.69 12.31
C ALA A 435 -14.79 -6.72 12.17
N ASP A 436 -14.24 -5.96 11.22
CA ASP A 436 -12.81 -5.89 10.96
C ASP A 436 -12.14 -4.66 11.59
N TRP A 437 -12.90 -3.75 12.24
CA TRP A 437 -12.31 -2.65 13.00
C TRP A 437 -11.51 -3.21 14.18
N ALA A 438 -10.19 -3.10 14.09
CA ALA A 438 -9.27 -3.62 15.08
C ALA A 438 -8.00 -2.79 15.13
N ARG A 439 -7.08 -3.17 16.01
CA ARG A 439 -5.76 -2.55 16.05
C ARG A 439 -5.06 -2.70 14.70
N SER A 440 -4.45 -1.62 14.23
CA SER A 440 -3.66 -1.61 13.00
C SER A 440 -2.36 -2.41 13.13
N THR A 441 -1.92 -3.07 12.06
CA THR A 441 -0.54 -3.61 11.95
C THR A 441 0.54 -2.53 11.98
N GLU A 442 0.18 -1.26 11.77
CA GLU A 442 1.08 -0.11 11.92
C GLU A 442 1.27 0.30 13.39
N PHE A 443 0.50 -0.27 14.33
CA PHE A 443 0.61 0.07 15.74
C PHE A 443 1.93 -0.41 16.36
N GLN A 444 2.80 0.54 16.66
CA GLN A 444 4.00 0.34 17.48
C GLN A 444 3.97 1.30 18.67
N ARG A 445 3.65 0.76 19.87
CA ARG A 445 3.42 1.55 21.08
C ARG A 445 4.55 2.54 21.39
N HIS A 446 5.79 2.07 21.35
CA HIS A 446 6.97 2.87 21.68
C HIS A 446 7.97 2.78 20.54
N THR A 447 8.39 3.94 20.03
CA THR A 447 9.56 4.03 19.16
C THR A 447 10.52 5.05 19.73
N LEU A 448 11.82 4.75 19.69
CA LEU A 448 12.87 5.67 20.09
C LEU A 448 13.98 5.66 19.05
N ARG A 449 14.45 6.85 18.71
CA ARG A 449 15.63 7.06 17.89
C ARG A 449 16.54 8.01 18.66
N ALA A 450 17.77 7.60 18.91
CA ALA A 450 18.77 8.47 19.50
C ALA A 450 19.99 8.49 18.59
N SER A 451 20.55 9.66 18.34
CA SER A 451 21.76 9.80 17.55
C SER A 451 22.67 10.86 18.13
N GLY A 452 23.96 10.72 17.89
CA GLY A 452 24.95 11.69 18.30
C GLY A 452 26.19 11.64 17.44
N ILE A 453 26.85 12.79 17.31
CA ILE A 453 28.13 12.94 16.62
C ILE A 453 29.09 13.63 17.58
N TYR A 454 30.29 13.06 17.70
CA TYR A 454 31.40 13.66 18.42
C TYR A 454 32.60 13.83 17.49
N ARG A 455 33.12 15.06 17.41
CA ARG A 455 34.35 15.36 16.69
C ARG A 455 35.54 15.18 17.63
N LEU A 456 36.32 14.15 17.39
CA LEU A 456 37.58 13.86 18.08
C LEU A 456 38.71 14.73 17.49
N PRO A 457 39.87 14.80 18.18
CA PRO A 457 41.09 15.35 17.58
C PRO A 457 41.45 14.69 16.25
N TRP A 458 42.36 15.33 15.51
CA TRP A 458 42.89 14.84 14.24
C TRP A 458 41.82 14.65 13.15
N ASP A 459 40.81 15.52 13.06
CA ASP A 459 39.78 15.44 12.02
C ASP A 459 39.07 14.06 11.94
N LEU A 460 38.93 13.42 13.09
CA LEU A 460 38.17 12.19 13.26
C LEU A 460 36.78 12.53 13.81
N SER A 461 35.74 11.96 13.22
CA SER A 461 34.36 12.07 13.72
C SER A 461 33.80 10.68 13.95
N VAL A 462 33.15 10.49 15.09
CA VAL A 462 32.41 9.27 15.42
C VAL A 462 30.96 9.64 15.62
N SER A 463 30.07 8.88 15.01
CA SER A 463 28.63 9.02 15.23
C SER A 463 28.00 7.68 15.52
N GLY A 464 27.01 7.69 16.40
CA GLY A 464 26.20 6.53 16.74
C GLY A 464 24.73 6.83 16.58
N ALA A 465 23.96 5.81 16.21
CA ALA A 465 22.51 5.84 16.21
C ALA A 465 21.96 4.59 16.91
N TYR A 466 21.00 4.78 17.81
CA TYR A 466 20.24 3.72 18.46
C TYR A 466 18.79 3.76 17.99
N PHE A 467 18.27 2.59 17.65
CA PHE A 467 16.92 2.36 17.19
C PHE A 467 16.25 1.38 18.14
N PHE A 468 15.15 1.81 18.74
CA PHE A 468 14.25 0.97 19.52
C PHE A 468 12.83 1.02 18.95
N GLY A 469 12.16 -0.12 18.97
CA GLY A 469 10.73 -0.23 18.68
C GLY A 469 10.15 -1.35 19.53
N SER A 470 9.00 -1.13 20.18
CA SER A 470 8.41 -2.11 21.11
C SER A 470 7.80 -3.37 20.47
N GLY A 471 7.95 -3.53 19.15
CA GLY A 471 7.30 -4.55 18.33
C GLY A 471 5.99 -4.04 17.70
N ASN A 472 5.81 -4.31 16.41
CA ASN A 472 4.54 -4.08 15.68
C ASN A 472 3.55 -5.21 15.95
N TYR A 473 2.29 -5.00 15.58
CA TYR A 473 1.32 -6.08 15.47
C TYR A 473 1.30 -6.67 14.06
N TYR A 474 0.94 -7.94 13.96
CA TYR A 474 0.95 -8.73 12.74
C TYR A 474 -0.39 -9.42 12.56
N ALA A 475 -0.82 -9.52 11.30
CA ALA A 475 -2.06 -10.15 10.91
C ALA A 475 -2.18 -11.58 11.46
N THR A 476 -3.34 -11.87 12.04
CA THR A 476 -3.70 -13.17 12.59
C THR A 476 -4.79 -13.81 11.74
N THR A 477 -4.55 -15.04 11.28
CA THR A 477 -5.46 -15.79 10.42
C THR A 477 -5.59 -17.23 10.88
N ILE A 478 -6.63 -17.91 10.40
CA ILE A 478 -6.87 -19.34 10.55
C ILE A 478 -6.86 -19.94 9.14
N GLY A 479 -5.97 -20.90 8.89
CA GLY A 479 -5.79 -21.58 7.60
C GLY A 479 -6.92 -22.55 7.23
N LEU A 480 -8.16 -22.18 7.49
CA LEU A 480 -9.38 -22.88 7.08
C LEU A 480 -10.11 -22.03 6.02
N ASN A 481 -10.97 -22.66 5.23
CA ASN A 481 -11.84 -21.99 4.25
C ASN A 481 -13.28 -22.51 4.36
N PRO A 482 -13.96 -22.31 5.51
CA PRO A 482 -15.26 -22.92 5.77
C PRO A 482 -16.36 -22.47 4.81
N PHE A 483 -16.24 -21.26 4.25
CA PHE A 483 -17.24 -20.66 3.38
C PHE A 483 -16.87 -20.73 1.90
N GLY A 484 -15.75 -21.35 1.54
CA GLY A 484 -15.37 -21.56 0.14
C GLY A 484 -15.15 -20.29 -0.68
N THR A 485 -15.02 -19.11 -0.06
CA THR A 485 -14.86 -17.83 -0.78
C THR A 485 -13.52 -17.77 -1.52
N GLY A 486 -12.50 -18.46 -1.00
CA GLY A 486 -11.16 -18.54 -1.61
C GLY A 486 -10.42 -17.20 -1.68
N ALA A 487 -10.97 -16.15 -1.06
CA ALA A 487 -10.47 -14.79 -1.09
C ALA A 487 -10.69 -14.12 0.29
N GLY A 488 -9.72 -13.30 0.69
CA GLY A 488 -9.68 -12.63 2.00
C GLY A 488 -9.07 -13.49 3.14
N PRO A 489 -8.64 -12.87 4.24
CA PRO A 489 -8.18 -13.57 5.43
C PRO A 489 -9.36 -14.23 6.17
N ASN A 490 -9.26 -15.52 6.51
CA ASN A 490 -10.20 -16.18 7.40
C ASN A 490 -9.72 -16.10 8.85
N ARG A 491 -10.62 -15.76 9.77
CA ARG A 491 -10.43 -15.74 11.23
C ARG A 491 -11.51 -16.53 11.95
N TYR A 492 -12.52 -17.04 11.25
CA TYR A 492 -13.56 -17.89 11.83
C TYR A 492 -13.04 -19.32 12.05
N ASN A 493 -13.20 -19.83 13.27
CA ASN A 493 -12.82 -21.19 13.62
C ASN A 493 -13.98 -22.16 13.40
N SER A 494 -14.04 -22.79 12.23
CA SER A 494 -14.99 -23.87 11.96
C SER A 494 -14.50 -25.26 12.39
N GLY A 495 -13.27 -25.37 12.88
CA GLY A 495 -12.63 -26.62 13.27
C GLY A 495 -12.72 -26.90 14.76
N ALA A 496 -11.87 -27.80 15.26
CA ALA A 496 -11.69 -28.00 16.70
C ALA A 496 -11.20 -26.70 17.38
N ALA A 497 -11.44 -26.60 18.69
CA ALA A 497 -10.94 -25.47 19.48
C ALA A 497 -9.41 -25.32 19.31
N LEU A 498 -8.97 -24.08 19.05
CA LEU A 498 -7.56 -23.77 18.84
C LEU A 498 -6.98 -23.17 20.12
N THR A 499 -5.93 -23.79 20.66
CA THR A 499 -5.20 -23.25 21.81
C THR A 499 -3.97 -22.50 21.34
N ILE A 500 -3.82 -21.26 21.79
CA ILE A 500 -2.63 -20.45 21.52
C ILE A 500 -1.43 -21.08 22.23
N PRO A 501 -0.31 -21.37 21.53
CA PRO A 501 0.87 -21.95 22.15
C PRO A 501 1.40 -21.08 23.30
N ALA A 502 1.76 -21.73 24.42
CA ALA A 502 2.25 -21.03 25.61
C ALA A 502 3.48 -20.13 25.33
N ALA A 503 4.34 -20.55 24.39
CA ALA A 503 5.51 -19.78 23.96
C ALA A 503 5.16 -18.43 23.32
N VAL A 504 3.94 -18.26 22.81
CA VAL A 504 3.49 -17.05 22.09
C VAL A 504 2.36 -16.33 22.83
N ALA A 505 1.68 -16.98 23.78
CA ALA A 505 0.54 -16.41 24.51
C ALA A 505 0.80 -15.01 25.10
N HIS A 506 2.01 -14.73 25.62
CA HIS A 506 2.38 -13.42 26.16
C HIS A 506 2.43 -12.28 25.12
N ARG A 507 2.39 -12.60 23.81
CA ARG A 507 2.38 -11.65 22.69
C ARG A 507 1.07 -11.68 21.90
N TYR A 508 0.12 -12.52 22.29
CA TYR A 508 -1.15 -12.63 21.61
C TYR A 508 -2.20 -11.83 22.37
N ASP A 509 -2.74 -10.79 21.75
CA ASP A 509 -3.78 -9.95 22.32
C ASP A 509 -5.17 -10.48 21.95
N GLY A 510 -5.57 -11.56 22.63
CA GLY A 510 -6.82 -12.25 22.39
C GLY A 510 -7.00 -13.42 23.36
N PRO A 511 -8.09 -14.20 23.22
CA PRO A 511 -8.36 -15.34 24.07
C PRO A 511 -7.32 -16.46 23.84
N THR A 512 -6.89 -17.13 24.92
CA THR A 512 -5.92 -18.24 24.84
C THR A 512 -6.49 -19.50 24.17
N VAL A 513 -7.82 -19.59 24.09
CA VAL A 513 -8.54 -20.62 23.35
C VAL A 513 -9.55 -19.92 22.45
N ILE A 514 -9.55 -20.28 21.16
CA ILE A 514 -10.56 -19.86 20.20
C ILE A 514 -11.46 -21.06 19.99
N ALA A 515 -12.67 -21.03 20.56
CA ALA A 515 -13.60 -22.13 20.48
C ALA A 515 -14.12 -22.33 19.05
N THR A 516 -14.71 -23.50 18.78
CA THR A 516 -15.43 -23.73 17.53
C THR A 516 -16.59 -22.74 17.43
N GLY A 517 -16.69 -22.05 16.30
CA GLY A 517 -17.69 -21.02 16.06
C GLY A 517 -17.26 -19.60 16.44
N GLU A 518 -16.09 -19.43 17.07
CA GLU A 518 -15.56 -18.10 17.41
C GLU A 518 -14.68 -17.52 16.29
N VAL A 519 -14.46 -16.21 16.36
CA VAL A 519 -13.61 -15.46 15.44
C VAL A 519 -12.35 -15.02 16.18
N ALA A 520 -11.18 -15.39 15.66
CA ALA A 520 -9.91 -14.88 16.17
C ALA A 520 -9.83 -13.36 15.98
N PRO A 521 -9.33 -12.59 16.96
CA PRO A 521 -9.13 -11.16 16.76
C PRO A 521 -8.19 -10.87 15.59
N ARG A 522 -8.42 -9.75 14.89
CA ARG A 522 -7.56 -9.26 13.81
C ARG A 522 -6.29 -8.65 14.42
N ASP A 523 -5.18 -8.84 13.73
CA ASP A 523 -3.86 -8.28 14.06
C ASP A 523 -3.43 -8.45 15.52
N ALA A 524 -3.73 -9.61 16.13
CA ALA A 524 -3.51 -9.83 17.56
C ALA A 524 -2.09 -10.27 17.94
N LEU A 525 -1.23 -10.59 16.96
CA LEU A 525 0.12 -11.08 17.24
C LEU A 525 1.12 -9.92 17.35
N LYS A 526 1.66 -9.68 18.54
CA LYS A 526 2.73 -8.71 18.76
C LYS A 526 4.11 -9.28 18.43
N GLY A 527 4.90 -8.54 17.67
CA GLY A 527 6.30 -8.83 17.40
C GLY A 527 7.22 -8.61 18.60
N GLN A 528 8.43 -9.14 18.52
CA GLN A 528 9.51 -8.84 19.45
C GLN A 528 10.02 -7.40 19.28
N PRO A 529 10.57 -6.80 20.35
CA PRO A 529 11.21 -5.49 20.24
C PRO A 529 12.40 -5.47 19.28
N LEU A 530 12.54 -4.35 18.55
CA LEU A 530 13.71 -4.04 17.75
C LEU A 530 14.75 -3.33 18.62
N HIS A 531 16.01 -3.78 18.58
CA HIS A 531 17.16 -3.09 19.16
C HIS A 531 18.30 -3.09 18.16
N LYS A 532 18.70 -1.89 17.71
CA LYS A 532 19.79 -1.75 16.74
C LYS A 532 20.67 -0.57 17.09
N VAL A 533 21.97 -0.78 17.10
CA VAL A 533 22.97 0.28 17.24
C VAL A 533 23.84 0.29 16.00
N ASP A 534 23.90 1.43 15.35
CA ASP A 534 24.71 1.68 14.16
C ASP A 534 25.79 2.68 14.51
N VAL A 535 27.00 2.44 14.03
CA VAL A 535 28.14 3.31 14.27
C VAL A 535 28.80 3.66 12.96
N ARG A 536 29.16 4.93 12.83
CA ARG A 536 29.95 5.47 11.73
C ARG A 536 31.19 6.15 12.27
N MET A 537 32.31 5.90 11.62
CA MET A 537 33.55 6.63 11.80
C MET A 537 33.92 7.33 10.49
N THR A 538 34.39 8.56 10.57
CA THR A 538 34.85 9.34 9.41
C THR A 538 36.16 10.03 9.74
N LYS A 539 37.15 9.90 8.86
CA LYS A 539 38.47 10.51 8.99
C LYS A 539 38.77 11.34 7.75
N ASP A 540 39.04 12.61 7.95
CA ASP A 540 39.57 13.47 6.90
C ASP A 540 41.11 13.44 6.90
N ILE A 541 41.69 13.33 5.72
CA ILE A 541 43.13 13.40 5.46
C ILE A 541 43.34 14.45 4.37
N ARG A 542 44.12 15.49 4.68
CA ARG A 542 44.47 16.55 3.71
C ARG A 542 45.81 16.21 3.06
N LEU A 543 45.85 16.24 1.73
CA LEU A 543 47.02 15.98 0.89
C LEU A 543 47.17 17.13 -0.11
N GLY A 544 47.79 18.24 0.32
CA GLY A 544 47.83 19.47 -0.47
C GLY A 544 46.44 20.06 -0.68
N ALA A 545 46.04 20.27 -1.94
CA ALA A 545 44.69 20.72 -2.31
C ALA A 545 43.63 19.62 -2.18
N LEU A 546 44.04 18.35 -2.13
CA LEU A 546 43.12 17.22 -2.05
C LEU A 546 42.69 16.96 -0.61
N LYS A 547 41.41 16.63 -0.43
CA LYS A 547 40.86 16.09 0.81
C LYS A 547 40.34 14.68 0.56
N LEU A 548 40.98 13.68 1.17
CA LEU A 548 40.48 12.32 1.23
C LEU A 548 39.65 12.15 2.51
N THR A 549 38.44 11.62 2.40
CA THR A 549 37.57 11.29 3.53
C THR A 549 37.35 9.79 3.55
N GLY A 550 37.90 9.09 4.54
CA GLY A 550 37.60 7.68 4.79
C GLY A 550 36.39 7.52 5.68
N ILE A 551 35.47 6.60 5.33
CA ILE A 551 34.24 6.32 6.05
C ILE A 551 34.17 4.82 6.32
N ALA A 552 33.92 4.44 7.57
CA ALA A 552 33.63 3.08 7.98
C ALA A 552 32.31 3.09 8.76
N GLU A 553 31.39 2.22 8.36
CA GLU A 553 30.06 2.10 8.95
C GLU A 553 29.81 0.65 9.32
N VAL A 554 29.32 0.43 10.54
CA VAL A 554 28.90 -0.88 11.03
C VAL A 554 27.47 -0.75 11.52
N PHE A 555 26.57 -1.51 10.90
CA PHE A 555 25.17 -1.57 11.27
C PHE A 555 24.93 -2.76 12.18
N ASN A 556 23.99 -2.62 13.12
CA ASN A 556 23.70 -3.63 14.14
C ASN A 556 25.00 -4.11 14.81
N VAL A 557 25.77 -3.16 15.37
CA VAL A 557 27.10 -3.38 15.96
C VAL A 557 27.09 -4.49 17.00
N PHE A 558 26.01 -4.65 17.78
CA PHE A 558 25.90 -5.71 18.77
C PHE A 558 25.43 -7.06 18.22
N ASN A 559 25.16 -7.14 16.92
CA ASN A 559 24.62 -8.31 16.24
C ASN A 559 23.35 -8.86 16.93
N HIS A 560 22.50 -7.95 17.42
CA HIS A 560 21.27 -8.32 18.08
C HIS A 560 20.31 -8.92 17.05
N ALA A 561 19.63 -10.02 17.40
CA ALA A 561 18.64 -10.61 16.53
C ALA A 561 17.42 -9.69 16.44
N ASN A 562 17.13 -9.21 15.23
CA ASN A 562 16.02 -8.29 14.96
C ASN A 562 15.09 -8.96 13.96
N PHE A 563 13.81 -9.09 14.32
CA PHE A 563 12.83 -9.80 13.50
C PHE A 563 11.72 -8.86 13.06
N GLY A 564 11.43 -8.84 11.75
CA GLY A 564 10.46 -7.95 11.14
C GLY A 564 9.25 -8.65 10.54
N ALA A 565 9.16 -9.98 10.64
CA ALA A 565 8.07 -10.78 10.10
C ALA A 565 7.85 -12.00 10.99
N TYR A 566 6.60 -12.45 11.10
CA TYR A 566 6.20 -13.61 11.90
C TYR A 566 5.15 -14.43 11.15
N ASN A 567 5.00 -15.71 11.52
CA ASN A 567 3.87 -16.50 11.07
C ASN A 567 2.59 -16.11 11.83
N GLY A 568 1.63 -15.54 11.12
CA GLY A 568 0.33 -15.13 11.67
C GLY A 568 -0.77 -16.21 11.66
N THR A 569 -0.52 -17.39 11.10
CA THR A 569 -1.54 -18.43 10.96
C THR A 569 -1.65 -19.29 12.22
N ILE A 570 -2.74 -19.10 12.98
CA ILE A 570 -2.95 -19.63 14.33
C ILE A 570 -2.92 -21.16 14.39
N ASN A 571 -3.52 -21.84 13.42
CA ASN A 571 -3.61 -23.31 13.39
C ASN A 571 -2.37 -23.99 12.76
N THR A 572 -1.20 -23.35 12.84
CA THR A 572 0.08 -23.94 12.40
C THR A 572 1.01 -24.14 13.58
N THR A 573 1.88 -25.14 13.52
CA THR A 573 2.86 -25.42 14.58
C THR A 573 3.89 -24.31 14.76
N THR A 574 4.08 -23.47 13.75
CA THR A 574 5.04 -22.36 13.73
C THR A 574 4.38 -21.00 13.98
N PHE A 575 3.13 -20.96 14.45
CA PHE A 575 2.45 -19.71 14.79
C PHE A 575 3.29 -18.86 15.74
N GLY A 576 3.48 -17.58 15.41
CA GLY A 576 4.28 -16.64 16.18
C GLY A 576 5.80 -16.76 16.00
N GLU A 577 6.30 -17.74 15.24
CA GLU A 577 7.74 -17.84 14.94
C GLU A 577 8.19 -16.77 13.92
N PRO A 578 9.43 -16.25 14.03
CA PRO A 578 9.97 -15.32 13.05
C PRO A 578 10.01 -15.90 11.65
N ARG A 579 9.72 -15.07 10.65
CA ARG A 579 9.92 -15.36 9.22
C ARG A 579 11.02 -14.48 8.64
N GLN A 580 11.57 -14.89 7.51
CA GLN A 580 12.56 -14.09 6.79
C GLN A 580 11.99 -12.71 6.47
N ASN A 581 12.77 -11.66 6.76
CA ASN A 581 12.49 -10.31 6.34
C ASN A 581 13.74 -9.76 5.63
N ALA A 582 13.59 -9.39 4.36
CA ALA A 582 14.68 -8.94 3.50
C ALA A 582 15.02 -7.44 3.66
N VAL A 583 14.32 -6.71 4.55
CA VAL A 583 14.58 -5.29 4.79
C VAL A 583 15.86 -5.14 5.63
N ASN A 584 16.79 -4.28 5.17
CA ASN A 584 18.10 -4.02 5.78
C ASN A 584 18.06 -3.68 7.29
N SER A 585 16.93 -3.19 7.79
CA SER A 585 16.71 -2.93 9.21
C SER A 585 16.83 -4.17 10.10
N TYR A 586 16.54 -5.36 9.55
CA TYR A 586 16.51 -6.64 10.27
C TYR A 586 17.73 -7.53 9.98
N PHE A 587 18.69 -7.03 9.19
CA PHE A 587 19.88 -7.79 8.88
C PHE A 587 20.77 -7.98 10.14
N PRO A 588 21.55 -9.08 10.18
CA PRO A 588 22.63 -9.22 11.15
C PRO A 588 23.67 -8.12 10.95
N ARG A 589 24.74 -8.12 11.76
CA ARG A 589 25.82 -7.14 11.63
C ARG A 589 26.32 -7.06 10.19
N THR A 590 26.27 -5.88 9.61
CA THR A 590 26.84 -5.57 8.29
C THR A 590 27.80 -4.41 8.41
N ALA A 591 28.81 -4.38 7.54
CA ALA A 591 29.78 -3.31 7.49
C ALA A 591 29.90 -2.78 6.06
N GLN A 592 30.08 -1.47 5.93
CA GLN A 592 30.41 -0.83 4.66
C GLN A 592 31.56 0.15 4.84
N PHE A 593 32.36 0.26 3.78
CA PHE A 593 33.48 1.17 3.69
C PHE A 593 33.28 2.06 2.48
N ALA A 594 33.52 3.34 2.64
CA ALA A 594 33.46 4.30 1.55
C ALA A 594 34.62 5.28 1.69
N PHE A 595 35.00 5.87 0.57
CA PHE A 595 35.90 7.01 0.56
C PHE A 595 35.34 8.09 -0.35
N ARG A 596 35.64 9.34 -0.04
CA ARG A 596 35.34 10.50 -0.86
C ARG A 596 36.61 11.28 -1.10
N ILE A 597 36.82 11.70 -2.35
CA ILE A 597 37.89 12.62 -2.73
C ILE A 597 37.23 13.95 -3.07
N ALA A 598 37.73 15.04 -2.50
CA ALA A 598 37.40 16.41 -2.88
C ALA A 598 38.68 17.13 -3.30
N PHE A 599 38.57 17.97 -4.33
CA PHE A 599 39.65 18.75 -4.92
C PHE A 599 39.29 20.24 -4.92
#